data_AF-A0A940XIV2-F1
#
_entry.id   AF-A0A940XIV2-F1
#
_cell.length_a   1.000
_cell.length_b   1.000
_cell.length_c   1.000
_cell.angle_alpha   90.00
_cell.angle_beta   90.00
_cell.angle_gamma   90.00
#
_symmetry.space_group_name_H-M   'P 1'
#
loop_
_entity.id
_entity.type
_entity.pdbx_description
1 polymer ?
#
loop_
_entity_poly.entity_id
_entity_poly.type
_entity_poly.pdbx_seq_one_letter_code
_entity_poly.pdbx_strand_id
1 'polypeptide(L)'
;MKIEQIIYDTTRDVLNLDDKLSIATLFLFCEKLGSKRLSELLYCDCLETFIGDFQDEYKSFDVDFTIRLEKREVKDAFFKTLDKYKEKNDSNGFLKAIYEKDPFALVICEIIDYRFDKIELKKFTNNLSKQLILDFENEM
;
A
#
# COMPACT_ATOMS: atom_id res chain seq x y z
N MET A 1 -1.57 13.48 4.04
CA MET A 1 -2.40 12.84 5.11
C MET A 1 -1.79 11.49 5.42
N LYS A 2 -1.81 11.04 6.68
CA LYS A 2 -1.30 9.71 7.02
C LYS A 2 -2.10 8.62 6.28
N ILE A 3 -1.41 7.61 5.76
CA ILE A 3 -2.01 6.54 4.96
C ILE A 3 -3.03 5.73 5.77
N GLU A 4 -2.79 5.55 7.06
CA GLU A 4 -3.66 4.82 7.99
C GLU A 4 -5.04 5.47 8.05
N GLN A 5 -5.07 6.81 8.09
CA GLN A 5 -6.30 7.57 8.09
C GLN A 5 -7.03 7.50 6.75
N ILE A 6 -6.29 7.46 5.63
CA ILE A 6 -6.89 7.24 4.31
C ILE A 6 -7.59 5.88 4.30
N ILE A 7 -6.86 4.80 4.63
CA ILE A 7 -7.37 3.43 4.65
C ILE A 7 -8.59 3.31 5.55
N TYR A 8 -8.53 3.85 6.77
CA TYR A 8 -9.63 3.79 7.71
C TYR A 8 -10.90 4.45 7.13
N ASP A 9 -10.78 5.66 6.60
CA ASP A 9 -11.92 6.40 6.04
C ASP A 9 -12.53 5.71 4.82
N THR A 10 -11.71 5.06 3.99
CA THR A 10 -12.13 4.47 2.72
C THR A 10 -12.63 3.05 2.85
N THR A 11 -12.24 2.33 3.92
CA THR A 11 -12.67 0.96 4.21
C THR A 11 -13.77 0.85 5.26
N ARG A 12 -14.30 1.98 5.77
CA ARG A 12 -15.34 2.00 6.81
C ARG A 12 -16.57 1.14 6.46
N ASP A 13 -16.96 1.10 5.19
CA ASP A 13 -18.14 0.37 4.71
C ASP A 13 -17.90 -1.13 4.47
N VAL A 14 -16.64 -1.59 4.54
CA VAL A 14 -16.28 -3.01 4.45
C VAL A 14 -16.52 -3.63 5.83
N LEU A 15 -17.48 -4.54 5.99
CA LEU A 15 -17.81 -5.08 7.31
C LEU A 15 -16.86 -6.21 7.77
N ASN A 16 -16.24 -6.91 6.82
CA ASN A 16 -15.32 -8.00 7.12
C ASN A 16 -13.94 -7.45 7.49
N LEU A 17 -13.44 -7.80 8.67
CA LEU A 17 -12.15 -7.33 9.16
C LEU A 17 -10.99 -7.79 8.28
N ASP A 18 -10.97 -9.05 7.83
CA ASP A 18 -9.89 -9.58 6.98
C ASP A 18 -9.80 -8.82 5.64
N ASP A 19 -10.94 -8.41 5.08
CA ASP A 19 -10.99 -7.58 3.87
C ASP A 19 -10.41 -6.17 4.13
N LYS A 20 -10.63 -5.57 5.31
CA LYS A 20 -9.97 -4.31 5.67
C LYS A 20 -8.46 -4.49 5.83
N LEU A 21 -8.07 -5.55 6.53
CA LEU A 21 -6.67 -5.85 6.83
C LEU A 21 -5.88 -6.16 5.56
N SER A 22 -6.47 -6.86 4.58
CA SER A 22 -5.80 -7.13 3.29
C SER A 22 -5.52 -5.84 2.50
N ILE A 23 -6.51 -4.95 2.39
CA ILE A 23 -6.32 -3.62 1.77
C ILE A 23 -5.24 -2.84 2.53
N ALA A 24 -5.36 -2.75 3.86
CA ALA A 24 -4.41 -2.02 4.69
C ALA A 24 -2.98 -2.55 4.54
N THR A 25 -2.83 -3.88 4.57
CA THR A 25 -1.55 -4.56 4.47
C THR A 25 -0.85 -4.17 3.16
N LEU A 26 -1.53 -4.27 2.02
CA LEU A 26 -0.90 -3.94 0.73
C LEU A 26 -0.43 -2.48 0.68
N PHE A 27 -1.31 -1.53 1.03
CA PHE A 27 -0.98 -0.10 1.00
C PHE A 27 0.15 0.26 1.95
N LEU A 28 0.10 -0.19 3.20
CA LEU A 28 1.14 0.10 4.19
C LEU A 28 2.46 -0.52 3.80
N PHE A 29 2.45 -1.75 3.25
CA PHE A 29 3.67 -2.42 2.83
C PHE A 29 4.32 -1.71 1.65
N CYS A 30 3.54 -1.33 0.63
CA CYS A 30 4.03 -0.54 -0.50
C CYS A 30 4.58 0.82 -0.07
N GLU A 31 3.91 1.51 0.88
CA GLU A 31 4.43 2.78 1.41
C GLU A 31 5.75 2.59 2.16
N LYS A 32 5.88 1.52 2.96
CA LYS A 32 7.14 1.20 3.65
C LYS A 32 8.26 0.79 2.71
N LEU A 33 7.96 0.14 1.59
CA LEU A 33 8.98 -0.21 0.60
C LEU A 33 9.55 1.00 -0.15
N GLY A 34 8.97 2.18 0.02
CA GLY A 34 9.46 3.42 -0.55
C GLY A 34 8.72 3.85 -1.81
N SER A 35 9.16 4.98 -2.36
CA SER A 35 8.37 5.72 -3.36
C SER A 35 8.22 4.94 -4.66
N LYS A 36 9.20 4.11 -5.02
CA LYS A 36 9.14 3.26 -6.20
C LYS A 36 8.00 2.24 -6.13
N ARG A 37 7.92 1.46 -5.05
CA ARG A 37 6.89 0.41 -4.92
C ARG A 37 5.50 0.99 -4.73
N LEU A 38 5.41 2.08 -3.98
CA LEU A 38 4.16 2.81 -3.85
C LEU A 38 3.68 3.37 -5.20
N SER A 39 4.58 3.89 -6.05
CA SER A 39 4.19 4.38 -7.38
C SER A 39 3.63 3.27 -8.27
N GLU A 40 4.19 2.06 -8.19
CA GLU A 40 3.73 0.89 -8.94
C GLU A 40 2.32 0.49 -8.50
N LEU A 41 2.06 0.40 -7.18
CA LEU A 41 0.71 0.13 -6.66
C LEU A 41 -0.31 1.18 -7.15
N LEU A 42 0.04 2.46 -7.09
CA LEU A 42 -0.89 3.53 -7.39
C LEU A 42 -1.22 3.64 -8.88
N TYR A 43 -0.25 3.37 -9.76
CA TYR A 43 -0.36 3.68 -11.18
C TYR A 43 -0.27 2.46 -12.11
N CYS A 44 -0.17 1.23 -11.57
CA CYS A 44 -0.18 0.02 -12.39
C CYS A 44 -1.42 -0.06 -13.30
N ASP A 45 -1.22 -0.51 -14.54
CA ASP A 45 -2.31 -0.71 -15.49
C ASP A 45 -3.15 -1.95 -15.19
N CYS A 46 -2.54 -2.96 -14.54
CA CYS A 46 -3.18 -4.21 -14.16
C CYS A 46 -2.85 -4.56 -12.71
N LEU A 47 -3.84 -4.37 -11.85
CA LEU A 47 -3.71 -4.58 -10.40
C LEU A 47 -3.51 -6.05 -10.06
N GLU A 48 -4.18 -6.96 -10.77
CA GLU A 48 -4.06 -8.40 -10.56
C GLU A 48 -2.63 -8.88 -10.84
N THR A 49 -2.02 -8.41 -11.93
CA THR A 49 -0.61 -8.70 -12.24
C THR A 49 0.31 -8.13 -11.16
N PHE A 50 0.08 -6.87 -10.75
CA PHE A 50 0.87 -6.24 -9.69
C PHE A 50 0.81 -7.06 -8.38
N ILE A 51 -0.38 -7.42 -7.91
CA ILE A 51 -0.56 -8.19 -6.67
C ILE A 51 0.11 -9.56 -6.79
N GLY A 52 -0.02 -10.24 -7.94
CA GLY A 52 0.62 -11.53 -8.19
C GLY A 52 2.15 -11.45 -8.11
N ASP A 53 2.74 -10.50 -8.85
CA ASP A 53 4.19 -10.28 -8.84
C ASP A 53 4.70 -9.89 -7.45
N PHE A 54 3.93 -9.06 -6.74
CA PHE A 54 4.25 -8.61 -5.38
C PHE A 54 4.21 -9.75 -4.37
N GLN A 55 3.19 -10.62 -4.44
CA GLN A 55 3.09 -11.82 -3.61
C GLN A 55 4.28 -12.76 -3.83
N ASP A 56 4.69 -12.96 -5.09
CA ASP A 56 5.81 -13.82 -5.44
C ASP A 56 7.16 -13.26 -4.97
N GLU A 57 7.35 -11.95 -5.10
CA GLU A 57 8.57 -11.27 -4.64
C GLU A 57 8.73 -11.35 -3.12
N TYR A 58 7.64 -11.16 -2.37
CA TYR A 58 7.66 -11.10 -0.91
C TYR A 58 7.18 -12.39 -0.23
N LYS A 59 7.02 -13.51 -0.95
CA LYS A 59 6.58 -14.81 -0.40
C LYS A 59 7.36 -15.30 0.82
N SER A 60 8.62 -14.89 0.95
CA SER A 60 9.48 -15.27 2.08
C SER A 60 9.16 -14.54 3.40
N PHE A 61 8.30 -13.52 3.36
CA PHE A 61 7.95 -12.69 4.52
C PHE A 61 6.72 -13.19 5.29
N ASP A 62 6.10 -14.30 4.87
CA ASP A 62 4.89 -14.87 5.51
C ASP A 62 3.75 -13.84 5.64
N VAL A 63 3.59 -13.03 4.59
CA VAL A 63 2.50 -12.04 4.47
C VAL A 63 1.65 -12.41 3.26
N ASP A 64 0.33 -12.37 3.45
CA ASP A 64 -0.66 -12.54 2.38
C ASP A 64 -1.10 -11.16 1.88
N PHE A 65 -0.87 -10.91 0.59
CA PHE A 65 -1.24 -9.70 -0.12
C PHE A 65 -2.49 -9.88 -0.99
N THR A 66 -3.15 -11.04 -0.91
CA THR A 66 -4.36 -11.33 -1.68
C THR A 66 -5.49 -10.40 -1.30
N ILE A 67 -6.16 -9.82 -2.31
CA ILE A 67 -7.34 -8.96 -2.13
C ILE A 67 -8.50 -9.55 -2.90
N ARG A 68 -9.66 -9.68 -2.23
CA ARG A 68 -10.90 -10.23 -2.80
C ARG A 68 -11.65 -9.21 -3.66
N LEU A 69 -11.03 -8.78 -4.76
CA LEU A 69 -11.57 -7.76 -5.67
C LEU A 69 -12.84 -8.21 -6.41
N GLU A 70 -13.20 -9.48 -6.36
CA GLU A 70 -14.49 -9.99 -6.81
C GLU A 70 -15.66 -9.50 -5.95
N LYS A 71 -15.40 -9.13 -4.68
CA LYS A 71 -16.39 -8.51 -3.81
C LYS A 71 -16.47 -7.01 -4.10
N ARG A 72 -17.67 -6.54 -4.41
CA ARG A 72 -17.88 -5.14 -4.83
C ARG A 72 -17.45 -4.15 -3.75
N GLU A 73 -17.82 -4.39 -2.50
CA GLU A 73 -17.48 -3.52 -1.37
C GLU A 73 -15.97 -3.42 -1.13
N VAL A 74 -15.23 -4.52 -1.33
CA VAL A 74 -13.77 -4.56 -1.21
C VAL A 74 -13.13 -3.82 -2.36
N LYS A 75 -13.59 -4.08 -3.59
CA LYS A 75 -13.12 -3.40 -4.80
C LYS A 75 -13.33 -1.89 -4.72
N ASP A 76 -14.55 -1.46 -4.36
CA ASP A 76 -14.91 -0.05 -4.25
C ASP A 76 -14.05 0.64 -3.16
N ALA A 77 -13.87 -0.01 -2.00
CA ALA A 77 -13.01 0.51 -0.94
C ALA A 77 -11.53 0.59 -1.37
N PHE A 78 -11.03 -0.41 -2.09
CA PHE A 78 -9.65 -0.42 -2.59
C PHE A 78 -9.38 0.77 -3.52
N PHE A 79 -10.21 0.95 -4.55
CA PHE A 79 -10.03 2.06 -5.51
C PHE A 79 -10.27 3.42 -4.86
N LYS A 80 -11.22 3.52 -3.92
CA LYS A 80 -11.41 4.75 -3.13
C LYS A 80 -10.17 5.09 -2.28
N THR A 81 -9.51 4.09 -1.71
CA THR A 81 -8.23 4.25 -0.99
C THR A 81 -7.15 4.78 -1.92
N LEU A 82 -7.01 4.16 -3.09
CA LEU A 82 -6.06 4.53 -4.13
C LEU A 82 -6.25 5.98 -4.60
N ASP A 83 -7.48 6.35 -4.95
CA ASP A 83 -7.81 7.70 -5.43
C ASP A 83 -7.59 8.77 -4.35
N LYS A 84 -8.05 8.50 -3.12
CA LYS A 84 -7.86 9.42 -2.00
C LYS A 84 -6.38 9.57 -1.63
N TYR A 85 -5.58 8.51 -1.78
CA TYR A 85 -4.13 8.60 -1.59
C TYR A 85 -3.50 9.52 -2.63
N LYS A 86 -3.79 9.32 -3.92
CA LYS A 86 -3.29 10.19 -5.00
C LYS A 86 -3.67 11.65 -4.76
N GLU A 87 -4.94 11.92 -4.44
CA GLU A 87 -5.43 13.27 -4.19
C GLU A 87 -4.67 13.98 -3.06
N LYS A 88 -4.40 13.27 -1.96
CA LYS A 88 -3.82 13.88 -0.75
C LYS A 88 -2.30 13.84 -0.69
N ASN A 89 -1.66 12.87 -1.32
CA ASN A 89 -0.25 12.58 -1.15
C ASN A 89 0.56 12.59 -2.45
N ASP A 90 -0.09 12.56 -3.63
CA ASP A 90 0.58 12.72 -4.93
C ASP A 90 0.01 13.87 -5.77
N SER A 91 -0.48 14.92 -5.11
CA SER A 91 -1.06 16.09 -5.79
C SER A 91 -0.10 16.81 -6.74
N ASN A 92 1.21 16.67 -6.53
CA ASN A 92 2.26 17.22 -7.41
C ASN A 92 2.69 16.25 -8.53
N GLY A 93 2.15 15.02 -8.55
CA GLY A 93 2.46 13.98 -9.54
C GLY A 93 3.85 13.38 -9.43
N PHE A 94 4.51 13.45 -8.27
CA PHE A 94 5.84 12.89 -8.06
C PHE A 94 5.86 11.35 -8.18
N LEU A 95 4.94 10.65 -7.51
CA LEU A 95 4.84 9.19 -7.61
C LEU A 95 4.43 8.79 -9.03
N LYS A 96 3.53 9.55 -9.67
CA LYS A 96 3.23 9.36 -11.09
C LYS A 96 4.48 9.46 -11.97
N ALA A 97 5.32 10.47 -11.76
CA ALA A 97 6.57 10.66 -12.52
C ALA A 97 7.56 9.50 -12.29
N ILE A 98 7.63 8.95 -11.07
CA ILE A 98 8.43 7.73 -10.79
C ILE A 98 7.89 6.54 -11.59
N TYR A 99 6.58 6.34 -11.62
CA TYR A 99 5.96 5.26 -12.39
C TYR A 99 6.29 5.39 -13.89
N GLU A 100 6.17 6.60 -14.43
CA GLU A 100 6.48 6.95 -15.82
C GLU A 100 7.99 7.00 -16.14
N LYS A 101 8.84 6.67 -15.17
CA LYS A 101 10.31 6.60 -15.29
C LYS A 101 10.96 7.93 -15.65
N ASP A 102 10.41 9.04 -15.15
CA ASP A 102 11.05 10.35 -15.28
C ASP A 102 12.45 10.33 -14.63
N PRO A 103 13.53 10.66 -15.36
CA PRO A 103 14.89 10.55 -14.84
C PRO A 103 15.15 11.40 -13.60
N PHE A 104 14.53 12.59 -13.49
CA PHE A 104 14.74 13.48 -12.35
C PHE A 104 14.01 12.95 -11.10
N ALA A 105 12.78 12.47 -11.27
CA ALA A 105 12.03 11.82 -10.20
C ALA A 105 12.74 10.56 -9.69
N LEU A 106 13.33 9.76 -10.58
CA LEU A 106 14.09 8.56 -10.21
C LEU A 106 15.34 8.90 -9.38
N VAL A 107 16.10 9.94 -9.76
CA VAL A 107 17.27 10.37 -8.97
C VAL A 107 16.86 10.81 -7.56
N ILE A 108 15.75 11.54 -7.42
CA ILE A 108 15.21 11.92 -6.10
C ILE A 108 14.79 10.67 -5.31
N CYS A 109 14.11 9.72 -5.97
CA CYS A 109 13.68 8.46 -5.38
C CYS A 109 14.86 7.67 -4.80
N GLU A 110 15.96 7.56 -5.55
CA GLU A 110 17.18 6.86 -5.11
C GLU A 110 17.80 7.50 -3.87
N ILE A 111 17.81 8.83 -3.76
CA ILE A 111 18.33 9.55 -2.59
C ILE A 111 17.48 9.26 -1.34
N ILE A 112 16.16 9.18 -1.51
CA ILE A 112 15.21 8.96 -0.41
C ILE A 112 15.23 7.50 0.04
N ASP A 113 15.12 6.55 -0.89
CA ASP A 113 14.96 5.12 -0.61
C ASP A 113 16.26 4.45 -0.12
N TYR A 114 17.46 5.00 -0.44
CA TYR A 114 18.76 4.48 0.04
C TYR A 114 18.87 4.37 1.58
N ARG A 115 18.05 5.11 2.34
CA ARG A 115 18.09 5.09 3.81
C ARG A 115 17.33 3.92 4.46
N PHE A 116 16.63 3.08 3.71
CA PHE A 116 15.58 2.19 4.24
C PHE A 116 15.92 0.68 4.30
N ASP A 117 17.20 0.31 4.36
CA ASP A 117 17.69 -1.06 4.13
C ASP A 117 16.95 -2.19 4.90
N LYS A 118 16.95 -3.38 4.29
CA LYS A 118 16.20 -4.64 4.51
C LYS A 118 15.95 -5.10 5.96
N ILE A 119 16.69 -4.58 6.93
CA ILE A 119 16.54 -4.88 8.38
C ILE A 119 15.28 -4.18 8.95
N GLU A 120 14.94 -2.98 8.50
CA GLU A 120 13.72 -2.29 8.93
C GLU A 120 12.46 -2.97 8.38
N LEU A 121 12.53 -3.48 7.15
CA LEU A 121 11.40 -4.16 6.52
C LEU A 121 10.96 -5.40 7.30
N LYS A 122 11.91 -6.28 7.68
CA LYS A 122 11.61 -7.51 8.43
C LYS A 122 11.05 -7.24 9.84
N LYS A 123 11.45 -6.14 10.48
CA LYS A 123 10.87 -5.72 11.76
C LYS A 123 9.45 -5.19 11.59
N PHE A 124 9.19 -4.48 10.51
CA PHE A 124 7.86 -3.99 10.18
C PHE A 124 6.88 -5.15 9.92
N THR A 125 7.24 -6.12 9.08
CA THR A 125 6.35 -7.25 8.74
C THR A 125 5.89 -8.03 9.97
N ASN A 126 6.80 -8.33 10.91
CA ASN A 126 6.47 -9.08 12.13
C ASN A 126 5.49 -8.36 13.07
N ASN A 127 5.40 -7.03 12.98
CA ASN A 127 4.60 -6.21 13.87
C ASN A 127 3.32 -5.68 13.22
N LEU A 128 3.25 -5.66 11.89
CA LEU A 128 2.17 -5.04 11.13
C LEU A 128 0.80 -5.65 11.47
N SER A 129 0.67 -6.97 11.44
CA SER A 129 -0.62 -7.64 11.68
C SER A 129 -1.16 -7.36 13.09
N LYS A 130 -0.27 -7.31 14.10
CA LYS A 130 -0.66 -6.99 15.48
C LYS A 130 -1.03 -5.52 15.66
N GLN A 131 -0.27 -4.61 15.03
CA GLN A 131 -0.56 -3.18 15.07
C GLN A 131 -1.87 -2.86 14.38
N LEU A 132 -2.11 -3.42 13.19
CA LEU A 132 -3.36 -3.23 12.48
C LEU A 132 -4.58 -3.69 13.31
N ILE A 133 -4.51 -4.87 13.92
CA ILE A 133 -5.59 -5.36 14.80
C ILE A 133 -5.85 -4.36 15.95
N LEU A 134 -4.80 -3.94 16.65
CA LEU A 134 -4.93 -2.98 17.76
C LEU A 134 -5.49 -1.62 17.29
N ASP A 135 -5.02 -1.10 16.15
CA ASP A 135 -5.46 0.19 15.63
C ASP A 135 -6.92 0.15 15.17
N PHE A 136 -7.38 -0.96 14.59
CA PHE A 136 -8.78 -1.14 14.18
C PHE A 136 -9.71 -1.51 15.34
N GLU A 137 -9.22 -2.11 16.43
CA GLU A 137 -10.01 -2.44 17.63
C GLU A 137 -10.15 -1.27 18.61
N ASN A 138 -9.12 -0.42 18.78
CA ASN A 138 -9.12 0.68 19.76
C ASN A 138 -10.01 1.88 19.37
N GLU A 139 -10.53 1.91 18.14
CA GLU A 139 -11.41 2.99 17.62
C GLU A 139 -12.86 2.53 17.37
N MET A 140 -13.24 1.34 17.87
CA MET A 140 -14.61 0.81 17.94
C MET A 140 -15.23 0.99 19.32
#